data_AF-A0A8T9CIH5-F1
#
_entry.id   AF-A0A8T9CIH5-F1
#
_cell.length_a   1.000
_cell.length_b   1.000
_cell.length_c   1.000
_cell.angle_alpha   90.00
_cell.angle_beta   90.00
_cell.angle_gamma   90.00
#
_symmetry.space_group_name_H-M   'P 1'
#
loop_
_entity.id
_entity.type
_entity.pdbx_description
1 polymer ?
#
loop_
_entity_poly.entity_id
_entity_poly.type
_entity_poly.pdbx_seq_one_letter_code
_entity_poly.pdbx_strand_id
1 'polypeptide(L)'
;LAAGDFTTRVTPTSEDELGKLAQDFNQLASTLEKNQQMRRDFMADISHELRTPLAVLRGELEAIQDGVRKFTPETVASLQAEVGTLTKLVDDLHQLSMSDEGALAYQKAPVDLIPLLEVAGGAFRERFASRGLKLQFSLPDSITVFGDRDRLMQLFNNLLENSLRYTDSGGSLQISAGQRDKTVRLTFADSAPGVSDDQL
;
A
#
# COMPACT_ATOMS: atom_id res chain seq x y z
N LEU A 1 -30.54 -12.65 2.70
CA LEU A 1 -29.38 -13.03 1.84
C LEU A 1 -29.68 -12.99 0.34
N ALA A 2 -30.58 -13.80 -0.21
CA ALA A 2 -30.81 -13.87 -1.68
C ALA A 2 -31.25 -12.54 -2.34
N ALA A 3 -31.86 -11.63 -1.56
CA ALA A 3 -32.23 -10.28 -1.99
C ALA A 3 -31.15 -9.22 -1.71
N GLY A 4 -29.96 -9.60 -1.22
CA GLY A 4 -28.86 -8.68 -0.90
C GLY A 4 -28.94 -8.00 0.47
N ASP A 5 -29.95 -8.30 1.29
CA ASP A 5 -29.98 -7.89 2.70
C ASP A 5 -29.21 -8.90 3.57
N PHE A 6 -28.08 -8.43 4.13
CA PHE A 6 -27.20 -9.16 5.03
C PHE A 6 -27.39 -8.78 6.50
N THR A 7 -28.31 -7.86 6.82
CA THR A 7 -28.64 -7.45 8.19
C THR A 7 -29.64 -8.41 8.86
N THR A 8 -30.32 -9.25 8.07
CA THR A 8 -31.26 -10.25 8.57
C THR A 8 -30.58 -11.21 9.55
N ARG A 9 -31.26 -11.52 10.65
CA ARG A 9 -30.82 -12.50 11.66
C ARG A 9 -31.91 -13.51 11.95
N VAL A 10 -31.50 -14.74 12.23
CA VAL A 10 -32.38 -15.83 12.66
C VAL A 10 -32.16 -16.05 14.16
N THR A 11 -33.22 -15.99 14.96
CA THR A 11 -33.13 -16.30 16.39
C THR A 11 -33.01 -17.81 16.57
N PRO A 12 -31.91 -18.33 17.16
CA PRO A 12 -31.83 -19.75 17.50
C PRO A 12 -32.89 -20.07 18.56
N THR A 13 -33.80 -21.00 18.26
CA THR A 13 -34.90 -21.39 19.17
C THR A 13 -34.70 -22.78 19.78
N SER A 14 -33.59 -23.45 19.43
CA SER A 14 -33.24 -24.80 19.87
C SER A 14 -31.71 -24.92 20.00
N GLU A 15 -31.23 -25.88 20.79
CA GLU A 15 -29.80 -26.26 20.89
C GLU A 15 -29.43 -27.46 20.00
N ASP A 16 -30.36 -27.90 19.16
CA ASP A 16 -30.16 -29.00 18.20
C ASP A 16 -29.48 -28.53 16.89
N GLU A 17 -29.51 -29.41 15.88
CA GLU A 17 -28.98 -29.15 14.55
C GLU A 17 -29.59 -27.91 13.86
N LEU A 18 -30.86 -27.57 14.15
CA LEU A 18 -31.51 -26.36 13.64
C LEU A 18 -31.01 -25.11 14.36
N GLY A 19 -30.74 -25.22 15.66
CA GLY A 19 -30.05 -24.20 16.44
C GLY A 19 -28.67 -23.86 15.89
N LYS A 20 -27.87 -24.90 15.60
CA LYS A 20 -26.54 -24.77 15.00
C LYS A 20 -26.60 -24.16 13.59
N LEU A 21 -27.54 -24.59 12.76
CA LEU A 21 -27.74 -24.00 11.43
C LEU A 21 -28.10 -22.50 11.50
N ALA A 22 -28.92 -22.09 12.47
CA ALA A 22 -29.25 -20.68 12.68
C ALA A 22 -28.01 -19.86 13.09
N GLN A 23 -27.11 -20.43 13.91
CA GLN A 23 -25.84 -19.80 14.26
C GLN A 23 -24.91 -19.67 13.05
N ASP A 24 -24.73 -20.74 12.28
CA ASP A 24 -23.92 -20.73 11.06
C ASP A 24 -24.47 -19.73 10.02
N PHE A 25 -25.80 -19.64 9.90
CA PHE A 25 -26.46 -18.64 9.05
C PHE A 25 -26.16 -17.21 9.52
N ASN A 26 -26.28 -16.92 10.81
CA ASN A 26 -25.97 -15.59 11.36
C ASN A 26 -24.50 -15.23 11.19
N GLN A 27 -23.60 -16.20 11.34
CA GLN A 27 -22.17 -16.01 11.10
C GLN A 27 -21.90 -15.65 9.63
N LEU A 28 -22.50 -16.40 8.70
CA LEU A 28 -22.40 -16.10 7.27
C LEU A 28 -22.96 -14.70 6.94
N ALA A 29 -24.13 -14.36 7.48
CA ALA A 29 -24.75 -13.05 7.31
C ALA A 29 -23.83 -11.92 7.82
N SER A 30 -23.23 -12.08 9.00
CA SER A 30 -22.27 -11.12 9.56
C SER A 30 -21.00 -10.98 8.70
N THR A 31 -20.46 -12.09 8.19
CA THR A 31 -19.30 -12.06 7.30
C THR A 31 -19.62 -11.35 5.98
N LEU A 32 -20.80 -11.59 5.39
CA LEU A 32 -21.23 -10.93 4.16
C LEU A 32 -21.47 -9.43 4.37
N GLU A 33 -22.10 -9.05 5.48
CA GLU A 33 -22.31 -7.65 5.86
C GLU A 33 -20.98 -6.91 6.04
N LYS A 34 -20.03 -7.50 6.76
CA LYS A 34 -18.68 -6.95 6.93
C LYS A 34 -17.96 -6.77 5.59
N ASN A 35 -17.99 -7.77 4.73
CA ASN A 35 -17.40 -7.68 3.39
C ASN A 35 -18.06 -6.58 2.54
N GLN A 36 -19.38 -6.43 2.60
CA GLN A 36 -20.07 -5.36 1.89
C GLN A 36 -19.68 -3.98 2.42
N GLN A 37 -19.56 -3.84 3.74
CA GLN A 37 -19.16 -2.59 4.37
C GLN A 37 -17.71 -2.23 3.99
N MET A 38 -16.77 -3.18 4.14
CA MET A 38 -15.37 -2.99 3.72
C MET A 38 -15.26 -2.58 2.24
N ARG A 39 -16.04 -3.20 1.35
CA ARG A 39 -16.07 -2.82 -0.07
C ARG A 39 -16.57 -1.39 -0.29
N ARG A 40 -17.56 -0.93 0.48
CA ARG A 40 -18.08 0.44 0.38
C ARG A 40 -17.07 1.46 0.89
N ASP A 41 -16.47 1.20 2.04
CA ASP A 41 -15.46 2.07 2.65
C ASP A 41 -14.25 2.20 1.73
N PHE A 42 -13.74 1.07 1.21
CA PHE A 42 -12.66 1.06 0.25
C PHE A 42 -12.96 1.87 -1.03
N MET A 43 -14.17 1.75 -1.58
CA MET A 43 -14.57 2.54 -2.75
C MET A 43 -14.68 4.04 -2.45
N ALA A 44 -15.10 4.40 -1.23
CA ALA A 44 -15.13 5.79 -0.79
C ALA A 44 -13.71 6.34 -0.67
N ASP A 45 -12.79 5.60 -0.06
CA ASP A 45 -11.39 5.98 0.13
C ASP A 45 -10.69 6.20 -1.21
N ILE A 46 -10.83 5.25 -2.15
CA ILE A 46 -10.32 5.41 -3.53
C ILE A 46 -10.86 6.69 -4.18
N SER A 47 -12.16 6.93 -4.05
CA SER A 47 -12.80 8.11 -4.65
C SER A 47 -12.24 9.40 -4.07
N HIS A 48 -11.93 9.42 -2.76
CA HIS A 48 -11.32 10.56 -2.09
C HIS A 48 -9.86 10.76 -2.53
N GLU A 49 -9.06 9.69 -2.56
CA GLU A 49 -7.65 9.75 -2.95
C GLU A 49 -7.45 10.15 -4.41
N LEU A 50 -8.37 9.78 -5.32
CA LEU A 50 -8.34 10.22 -6.72
C LEU A 50 -8.80 11.67 -6.90
N ARG A 51 -9.76 12.13 -6.09
CA ARG A 51 -10.34 13.48 -6.24
C ARG A 51 -9.34 14.58 -5.93
N THR A 52 -8.48 14.37 -4.93
CA THR A 52 -7.47 15.36 -4.51
C THR A 52 -6.50 15.71 -5.64
N PRO A 53 -5.77 14.76 -6.25
CA PRO A 53 -4.83 15.09 -7.30
C PRO A 53 -5.50 15.61 -8.57
N LEU A 54 -6.70 15.13 -8.88
CA LEU A 54 -7.48 15.65 -9.99
C LEU A 54 -7.92 17.10 -9.77
N ALA A 55 -8.27 17.48 -8.54
CA ALA A 55 -8.60 18.87 -8.19
C ALA A 55 -7.39 19.80 -8.29
N VAL A 56 -6.21 19.34 -7.83
CA VAL A 56 -4.94 20.08 -7.97
C VAL A 56 -4.60 20.28 -9.44
N LEU A 57 -4.63 19.21 -10.24
CA LEU A 57 -4.35 19.27 -11.68
C LEU A 57 -5.31 20.23 -12.41
N ARG A 58 -6.61 20.18 -12.07
CA ARG A 58 -7.59 21.11 -12.65
C ARG A 58 -7.30 22.56 -12.27
N GLY A 59 -7.05 22.84 -10.99
CA GLY A 59 -6.77 24.20 -10.53
C GLY A 59 -5.50 24.78 -11.14
N GLU A 60 -4.47 23.96 -11.34
CA GLU A 60 -3.24 24.33 -12.03
C GLU A 60 -3.49 24.69 -13.50
N LEU A 61 -4.29 23.89 -14.21
CA LEU A 61 -4.66 24.15 -15.60
C LEU A 61 -5.54 25.40 -15.73
N GLU A 62 -6.51 25.60 -14.84
CA GLU A 62 -7.35 26.81 -14.78
C GLU A 62 -6.49 28.06 -14.54
N ALA A 63 -5.55 28.02 -13.59
CA ALA A 63 -4.65 29.14 -13.31
C ALA A 63 -3.73 29.48 -14.49
N ILE A 64 -3.29 28.47 -15.26
CA ILE A 64 -2.53 28.67 -16.49
C ILE A 64 -3.40 29.31 -17.57
N GLN A 65 -4.64 28.83 -17.74
CA GLN A 65 -5.59 29.33 -18.72
C GLN A 65 -5.98 30.80 -18.46
N ASP A 66 -6.18 31.16 -17.20
CA ASP A 66 -6.52 32.53 -16.77
C ASP A 66 -5.30 33.47 -16.79
N GLY A 67 -4.11 32.96 -17.11
CA GLY A 67 -2.85 33.72 -17.15
C GLY A 67 -2.29 34.08 -15.77
N VAL A 68 -2.90 33.58 -14.70
CA VAL A 68 -2.42 33.75 -13.31
C VAL A 68 -1.10 33.01 -13.11
N ARG A 69 -0.97 31.82 -13.71
CA ARG A 69 0.26 31.01 -13.70
C ARG A 69 0.86 30.95 -15.10
N LYS A 70 2.18 31.10 -15.21
CA LYS A 70 2.87 31.00 -16.49
C LYS A 70 3.14 29.54 -16.83
N PHE A 71 2.97 29.17 -18.09
CA PHE A 71 3.40 27.87 -18.60
C PHE A 71 4.92 27.81 -18.69
N THR A 72 5.55 27.24 -17.66
CA THR A 72 7.01 27.09 -17.53
C THR A 72 7.39 25.62 -17.32
N PRO A 73 8.65 25.23 -17.51
CA PRO A 73 9.11 23.87 -17.21
C PRO A 73 8.75 23.39 -15.80
N GLU A 74 8.77 24.28 -14.80
CA GLU A 74 8.40 23.96 -13.42
C GLU A 74 6.90 23.62 -13.29
N THR A 75 6.03 24.37 -13.98
CA THR A 75 4.59 24.05 -13.99
C THR A 75 4.29 22.75 -14.72
N VAL A 76 5.03 22.43 -15.78
CA VAL A 76 4.92 21.16 -16.49
C VAL A 76 5.35 20.01 -15.57
N ALA A 77 6.46 20.17 -14.85
CA ALA A 77 6.93 19.17 -13.88
C ALA A 77 5.90 18.95 -12.75
N SER A 78 5.26 20.01 -12.26
CA SER A 78 4.19 19.91 -11.25
C SER A 78 2.98 19.14 -11.77
N LEU A 79 2.51 19.43 -12.98
CA LEU A 79 1.42 18.69 -13.62
C LEU A 79 1.77 17.22 -13.86
N GLN A 80 3.01 16.95 -14.29
CA GLN A 80 3.51 15.58 -14.49
C GLN A 80 3.58 14.80 -13.18
N ALA A 81 3.94 15.44 -12.06
CA ALA A 81 3.92 14.81 -10.74
C ALA A 81 2.51 14.37 -10.33
N GLU A 82 1.50 15.19 -10.62
CA GLU A 82 0.10 14.87 -10.32
C GLU A 82 -0.42 13.70 -11.17
N VAL A 83 -0.08 13.69 -12.48
CA VAL A 83 -0.38 12.56 -13.37
C VAL A 83 0.33 11.29 -12.91
N GLY A 84 1.58 11.40 -12.46
CA GLY A 84 2.33 10.28 -11.90
C GLY A 84 1.65 9.71 -10.65
N THR A 85 1.14 10.57 -9.78
CA THR A 85 0.39 10.19 -8.58
C THR A 85 -0.90 9.45 -8.94
N LEU A 86 -1.68 9.98 -9.89
CA LEU A 86 -2.89 9.32 -10.40
C LEU A 86 -2.59 7.95 -11.02
N THR A 87 -1.50 7.85 -11.80
CA THR A 87 -1.08 6.59 -12.44
C THR A 87 -0.75 5.54 -11.37
N LYS A 88 0.03 5.92 -10.35
CA LYS A 88 0.37 5.03 -9.25
C LYS A 88 -0.88 4.54 -8.49
N LEU A 89 -1.82 5.43 -8.19
CA LEU A 89 -3.08 5.06 -7.52
C LEU A 89 -3.92 4.07 -8.34
N VAL A 90 -3.98 4.25 -9.65
CA VAL A 90 -4.68 3.33 -10.56
C VAL A 90 -3.97 1.97 -10.63
N ASP A 91 -2.64 1.96 -10.69
CA ASP A 91 -1.85 0.73 -10.71
C ASP A 91 -2.00 -0.04 -9.38
N ASP A 92 -1.94 0.65 -8.25
CA ASP A 92 -2.12 0.06 -6.92
C ASP A 92 -3.54 -0.54 -6.78
N LEU A 93 -4.58 0.16 -7.27
CA LEU A 93 -5.95 -0.35 -7.31
C LEU A 93 -6.10 -1.58 -8.20
N HIS A 94 -5.49 -1.56 -9.38
CA HIS A 94 -5.52 -2.68 -10.30
C HIS A 94 -4.88 -3.93 -9.67
N GLN A 95 -3.76 -3.76 -8.98
CA GLN A 95 -3.09 -4.86 -8.29
C GLN A 95 -3.90 -5.42 -7.12
N LEU A 96 -4.56 -4.56 -6.34
CA LEU A 96 -5.48 -5.00 -5.28
C LEU A 96 -6.64 -5.83 -5.85
N SER A 97 -7.27 -5.34 -6.93
CA SER A 97 -8.34 -6.08 -7.61
C SER A 97 -7.89 -7.45 -8.10
N MET A 98 -6.66 -7.55 -8.65
CA MET A 98 -6.07 -8.81 -9.11
C MET A 98 -5.74 -9.77 -7.96
N SER A 99 -5.45 -9.25 -6.77
CA SER A 99 -5.20 -10.03 -5.56
C SER A 99 -6.47 -10.68 -5.01
N ASP A 100 -7.58 -9.93 -4.98
CA ASP A 100 -8.86 -10.41 -4.46
C ASP A 100 -9.50 -11.51 -5.32
N GLU A 101 -9.24 -11.50 -6.63
CA GLU A 101 -9.72 -12.56 -7.54
C GLU A 101 -8.88 -13.85 -7.47
N GLY A 102 -7.84 -13.91 -6.62
CA GLY A 102 -6.90 -15.03 -6.57
C GLY A 102 -6.09 -15.21 -7.86
N ALA A 103 -6.16 -14.23 -8.77
CA ALA A 103 -5.58 -14.25 -10.11
C ALA A 103 -4.10 -13.85 -10.13
N LEU A 104 -3.55 -13.39 -9.00
CA LEU A 104 -2.11 -13.29 -8.79
C LEU A 104 -1.53 -14.68 -8.49
N ALA A 105 -1.28 -15.46 -9.54
CA ALA A 105 -0.50 -16.68 -9.45
C ALA A 105 0.95 -16.31 -9.07
N TYR A 106 1.24 -16.25 -7.76
CA TYR A 106 2.59 -16.02 -7.25
C TYR A 106 3.57 -17.03 -7.85
N GLN A 107 4.62 -16.55 -8.49
CA GLN A 107 5.70 -17.37 -9.01
C GLN A 107 6.77 -17.53 -7.93
N LYS A 108 6.44 -18.33 -6.90
CA LYS A 108 7.35 -18.52 -5.76
C LYS A 108 8.55 -19.39 -6.15
N ALA A 109 9.73 -18.89 -5.81
CA ALA A 109 11.00 -19.60 -5.94
C ALA A 109 11.91 -19.27 -4.73
N PRO A 110 13.02 -19.99 -4.53
CA PRO A 110 14.07 -19.53 -3.63
C PRO A 110 14.62 -18.18 -4.12
N VAL A 111 14.54 -17.15 -3.29
CA VAL A 111 14.99 -15.78 -3.59
C VAL A 111 15.91 -15.32 -2.47
N ASP A 112 17.12 -14.88 -2.82
CA ASP A 112 18.00 -14.18 -1.90
C ASP A 112 17.58 -12.72 -1.77
N LEU A 113 17.23 -12.30 -0.54
CA LEU A 113 16.70 -10.97 -0.26
C LEU A 113 17.75 -9.88 -0.35
N ILE A 114 19.02 -10.20 -0.08
CA ILE A 114 20.07 -9.19 0.07
C ILE A 114 20.35 -8.48 -1.27
N PRO A 115 20.57 -9.19 -2.39
CA PRO A 115 20.73 -8.53 -3.69
C PRO A 115 19.49 -7.73 -4.12
N LEU A 116 18.28 -8.17 -3.76
CA LEU A 116 17.06 -7.42 -4.04
C LEU A 116 17.03 -6.09 -3.28
N LEU A 117 17.35 -6.10 -1.98
CA LEU A 117 17.41 -4.90 -1.15
C LEU A 117 18.49 -3.92 -1.61
N GLU A 118 19.65 -4.44 -2.05
CA GLU A 118 20.72 -3.61 -2.59
C GLU A 118 20.33 -2.94 -3.90
N VAL A 119 19.66 -3.66 -4.81
CA VAL A 119 19.14 -3.09 -6.06
C VAL A 119 18.07 -2.04 -5.77
N ALA A 120 17.11 -2.35 -4.90
CA ALA A 120 16.07 -1.41 -4.46
C ALA A 120 16.69 -0.14 -3.87
N GLY A 121 17.56 -0.33 -2.88
CA GLY A 121 18.24 0.72 -2.16
C GLY A 121 19.10 1.59 -3.06
N GLY A 122 19.84 0.96 -3.98
CA GLY A 122 20.69 1.63 -4.97
C GLY A 122 19.90 2.63 -5.82
N ALA A 123 18.72 2.25 -6.31
CA ALA A 123 17.85 3.12 -7.10
C ALA A 123 17.35 4.36 -6.32
N PHE A 124 17.32 4.30 -4.99
CA PHE A 124 16.84 5.38 -4.13
C PHE A 124 17.95 6.24 -3.51
N ARG A 125 19.23 5.83 -3.59
CA ARG A 125 20.35 6.54 -2.93
C ARG A 125 20.41 8.02 -3.30
N GLU A 126 20.35 8.35 -4.59
CA GLU A 126 20.42 9.75 -5.05
C GLU A 126 19.21 10.56 -4.59
N ARG A 127 18.01 9.96 -4.62
CA ARG A 127 16.77 10.61 -4.19
C ARG A 127 16.81 10.94 -2.69
N PHE A 128 17.25 9.99 -1.85
CA PHE A 128 17.46 10.24 -0.41
C PHE A 128 18.49 11.35 -0.19
N ALA A 129 19.64 11.30 -0.86
CA ALA A 129 20.68 12.32 -0.75
C ALA A 129 20.18 13.71 -1.16
N SER A 130 19.38 13.80 -2.24
CA SER A 130 18.81 15.06 -2.72
C SER A 130 17.85 15.72 -1.72
N ARG A 131 17.21 14.92 -0.84
CA ARG A 131 16.38 15.38 0.28
C ARG A 131 17.14 15.55 1.60
N GLY A 132 18.47 15.40 1.59
CA GLY A 132 19.29 15.47 2.81
C GLY A 132 19.04 14.30 3.78
N LEU A 133 18.52 13.17 3.30
CA LEU A 133 18.25 11.98 4.09
C LEU A 133 19.39 10.96 3.93
N LYS A 134 19.70 10.24 5.01
CA LYS A 134 20.71 9.17 5.00
C LYS A 134 20.07 7.80 4.82
N LEU A 135 20.51 7.04 3.83
CA LEU A 135 20.11 5.65 3.62
C LEU A 135 21.24 4.71 4.06
N GLN A 136 20.96 3.83 5.03
CA GLN A 136 21.96 2.97 5.66
C GLN A 136 21.52 1.49 5.62
N PHE A 137 22.48 0.60 5.39
CA PHE A 137 22.26 -0.84 5.33
C PHE A 137 23.08 -1.56 6.39
N SER A 138 22.42 -2.44 7.14
CA SER A 138 23.04 -3.40 8.07
C SER A 138 22.49 -4.78 7.75
N LEU A 139 23.04 -5.37 6.69
CA LEU A 139 22.58 -6.61 6.09
C LEU A 139 23.64 -7.71 6.26
N PRO A 140 23.25 -8.98 6.47
CA PRO A 140 24.16 -10.12 6.37
C PRO A 140 24.44 -10.46 4.91
N ASP A 141 25.37 -11.40 4.67
CA ASP A 141 25.83 -11.74 3.31
C ASP A 141 24.72 -12.32 2.41
N SER A 142 23.81 -13.14 2.96
CA SER A 142 22.69 -13.70 2.22
C SER A 142 21.55 -14.11 3.15
N ILE A 143 20.32 -13.99 2.67
CA ILE A 143 19.12 -14.55 3.31
C ILE A 143 18.18 -15.04 2.22
N THR A 144 18.01 -16.35 2.11
CA THR A 144 17.09 -16.95 1.14
C THR A 144 15.71 -17.18 1.75
N VAL A 145 14.66 -16.75 1.04
CA VAL A 145 13.26 -17.05 1.35
C VAL A 145 12.58 -17.71 0.17
N PHE A 146 11.49 -18.43 0.43
CA PHE A 146 10.62 -18.94 -0.63
C PHE A 146 9.53 -17.91 -0.94
N GLY A 147 9.71 -17.17 -2.02
CA GLY A 147 8.87 -16.01 -2.36
C GLY A 147 8.88 -15.67 -3.83
N ASP A 148 8.01 -14.74 -4.22
CA ASP A 148 7.97 -14.19 -5.57
C ASP A 148 8.89 -12.98 -5.64
N ARG A 149 9.89 -13.04 -6.53
CA ARG A 149 10.94 -12.03 -6.65
C ARG A 149 10.35 -10.65 -6.96
N ASP A 150 9.44 -10.56 -7.91
CA ASP A 150 8.91 -9.29 -8.40
C ASP A 150 8.02 -8.64 -7.33
N ARG A 151 7.28 -9.45 -6.58
CA ARG A 151 6.45 -8.98 -5.46
C ARG A 151 7.28 -8.49 -4.28
N LEU A 152 8.38 -9.17 -3.96
CA LEU A 152 9.32 -8.71 -2.95
C LEU A 152 10.01 -7.40 -3.38
N MET A 153 10.42 -7.31 -4.64
CA MET A 153 11.01 -6.10 -5.22
C MET A 153 10.03 -4.93 -5.14
N GLN A 154 8.77 -5.17 -5.49
CA GLN A 154 7.70 -4.19 -5.38
C GLN A 154 7.49 -3.73 -3.93
N LEU A 155 7.43 -4.66 -2.96
CA LEU A 155 7.32 -4.35 -1.54
C LEU A 155 8.45 -3.41 -1.10
N PHE A 156 9.70 -3.71 -1.47
CA PHE A 156 10.84 -2.88 -1.08
C PHE A 156 10.78 -1.48 -1.69
N ASN A 157 10.40 -1.37 -2.97
CA ASN A 157 10.21 -0.07 -3.60
C ASN A 157 9.12 0.75 -2.90
N ASN A 158 8.01 0.12 -2.50
CA ASN A 158 6.93 0.80 -1.79
C ASN A 158 7.38 1.31 -0.41
N LEU A 159 8.10 0.48 0.35
CA LEU A 159 8.65 0.88 1.65
C LEU A 159 9.66 2.02 1.51
N LEU A 160 10.58 1.94 0.54
CA LEU A 160 11.57 2.98 0.26
C LEU A 160 10.93 4.30 -0.16
N GLU A 161 9.91 4.25 -1.02
CA GLU A 161 9.17 5.44 -1.45
C GLU A 161 8.43 6.08 -0.28
N ASN A 162 7.82 5.27 0.59
CA ASN A 162 7.14 5.77 1.78
C ASN A 162 8.12 6.46 2.73
N SER A 163 9.24 5.82 3.07
CA SER A 163 10.25 6.46 3.93
C SER A 163 10.80 7.75 3.28
N LEU A 164 11.10 7.74 1.98
CA LEU A 164 11.54 8.97 1.28
C LEU A 164 10.51 10.10 1.34
N ARG A 165 9.22 9.75 1.27
CA ARG A 165 8.11 10.69 1.23
C ARG A 165 7.86 11.32 2.60
N TYR A 166 7.90 10.51 3.67
CA TYR A 166 7.40 10.92 4.97
C TYR A 166 8.49 11.29 5.97
N THR A 167 9.74 10.85 5.81
CA THR A 167 10.82 11.21 6.74
C THR A 167 11.20 12.69 6.64
N ASP A 168 11.31 13.36 7.78
CA ASP A 168 11.71 14.77 7.86
C ASP A 168 13.16 15.00 7.39
N SER A 169 13.42 16.19 6.85
CA SER A 169 14.73 16.59 6.34
C SER A 169 15.82 16.47 7.41
N GLY A 170 16.99 15.94 7.03
CA GLY A 170 18.08 15.63 7.96
C GLY A 170 17.92 14.29 8.69
N GLY A 171 16.82 13.57 8.44
CA GLY A 171 16.54 12.24 8.95
C GLY A 171 17.31 11.12 8.25
N SER A 172 16.93 9.88 8.56
CA SER A 172 17.56 8.69 8.01
C SER A 172 16.63 7.48 7.95
N LEU A 173 16.90 6.59 7.01
CA LEU A 173 16.34 5.24 6.96
C LEU A 173 17.47 4.22 7.18
N GLN A 174 17.30 3.37 8.19
CA GLN A 174 18.16 2.21 8.45
C GLN A 174 17.44 0.92 8.06
N ILE A 175 18.01 0.18 7.12
CA ILE A 175 17.50 -1.13 6.69
C ILE A 175 18.38 -2.20 7.30
N SER A 176 17.76 -3.12 8.05
CA SER A 176 18.46 -4.25 8.64
C SER A 176 17.73 -5.56 8.40
N ALA A 177 18.49 -6.64 8.34
CA ALA A 177 17.96 -7.97 8.13
C ALA A 177 18.58 -8.95 9.12
N GLY A 178 17.77 -9.87 9.62
CA GLY A 178 18.23 -10.94 10.49
C GLY A 178 17.35 -12.16 10.36
N GLN A 179 17.94 -13.33 10.57
CA GLN A 179 17.21 -14.58 10.63
C GLN A 179 17.26 -15.12 12.06
N ARG A 180 16.10 -15.48 12.61
CA ARG A 180 15.98 -16.27 13.83
C ARG A 180 15.12 -17.49 13.54
N ASP A 181 15.71 -18.67 13.73
CA ASP A 181 15.09 -19.96 13.43
C ASP A 181 14.56 -20.03 11.99
N LYS A 182 13.25 -20.23 11.83
CA LYS A 182 12.56 -20.29 10.54
C LYS A 182 12.00 -18.95 10.06
N THR A 183 12.26 -17.88 10.79
CA THR A 183 11.68 -16.56 10.51
C THR A 183 12.77 -15.58 10.11
N VAL A 184 12.56 -14.93 8.97
CA VAL A 184 13.34 -13.78 8.53
C VAL A 184 12.66 -12.52 9.02
N ARG A 185 13.42 -11.63 9.64
CA ARG A 185 13.00 -10.28 10.03
C ARG A 185 13.77 -9.27 9.20
N LEU A 186 13.03 -8.52 8.39
CA LEU A 186 13.50 -7.30 7.74
C LEU A 186 12.94 -6.11 8.52
N THR A 187 13.79 -5.14 8.82
CA THR A 187 13.41 -3.93 9.54
C THR A 187 13.80 -2.72 8.69
N PHE A 188 12.82 -1.88 8.39
CA PHE A 188 12.98 -0.57 7.78
C PHE A 188 12.67 0.43 8.89
N ALA A 189 13.70 1.12 9.39
CA ALA A 189 13.57 2.05 10.50
C ALA A 189 13.91 3.46 10.01
N ASP A 190 12.89 4.21 9.61
CA ASP A 190 13.01 5.63 9.36
C ASP A 190 12.86 6.49 10.63
N SER A 191 13.49 7.66 10.61
CA SER A 191 13.37 8.66 11.67
C SER A 191 12.04 9.42 11.58
N ALA A 192 11.80 10.31 12.55
CA ALA A 192 10.61 11.14 12.64
C ALA A 192 10.14 11.75 11.30
N PRO A 193 8.82 11.96 11.15
CA PRO A 193 7.76 11.71 12.12
C PRO A 193 7.31 10.24 12.15
N GLY A 194 6.92 9.75 13.33
CA GLY A 194 6.23 8.47 13.45
C GLY A 194 4.76 8.60 13.02
N VAL A 195 4.12 7.47 12.77
CA VAL A 195 2.66 7.39 12.59
C VAL A 195 2.01 7.48 13.98
N SER A 196 1.00 8.33 14.16
CA SER A 196 0.27 8.38 15.44
C SER A 196 -0.60 7.13 15.62
N ASP A 197 -0.92 6.75 16.86
CA ASP A 197 -1.77 5.58 17.15
C ASP A 197 -3.14 5.65 16.43
N ASP A 198 -3.67 6.84 16.16
CA ASP A 198 -4.92 7.05 15.42
C ASP A 198 -4.79 6.81 13.89
N GLN A 199 -3.56 6.63 13.39
CA GLN A 199 -3.23 6.42 11.97
C GLN A 199 -2.67 5.01 11.68
N LEU A 200 -2.53 4.15 12.70
CA LEU A 200 -2.11 2.75 12.60
C LEU A 200 -3.33 1.81 12.52
#